data_AF-A0A443QUH7-F1
#
_entry.id   AF-A0A443QUH7-F1
#
_cell.length_a   1.000
_cell.length_b   1.000
_cell.length_c   1.000
_cell.angle_alpha   90.00
_cell.angle_beta   90.00
_cell.angle_gamma   90.00
#
_symmetry.space_group_name_H-M   'P 1'
#
loop_
_entity.id
_entity.type
_entity.pdbx_description
1 polymer ?
#
loop_
_entity_poly.entity_id
_entity_poly.type
_entity_poly.pdbx_seq_one_letter_code
_entity_poly.pdbx_strand_id
1 'polypeptide(L)'
;MQVSTLIPWYLVKFLANKHKIVFLSIYATYMLICNGANKNATLYNLVYFLFAPTLIYRHNYPRTKKINWRAVISYFLQFIGTIFCMFATIRRFVANNYASSGIEPFNAKTLLSSLLVTGCLGMSLMFLGWYGLLQCWLNGWAEMLRFADRMFYDEWWTSSQFSKYFRKWNLVVSDWLHTYLYQPINDVRIC
;
A
#
# COMPACT_ATOMS: atom_id res chain seq x y z
N MET A 1 19.16 16.77 -9.86
CA MET A 1 17.71 17.04 -9.81
C MET A 1 17.08 16.13 -8.78
N GLN A 2 16.67 16.75 -7.66
CA GLN A 2 15.88 16.25 -6.52
C GLN A 2 15.70 14.73 -6.32
N VAL A 3 16.46 14.19 -5.36
CA VAL A 3 16.29 12.85 -4.74
C VAL A 3 15.14 12.87 -3.70
N SER A 4 14.14 13.73 -3.88
CA SER A 4 13.08 13.97 -2.88
C SER A 4 11.84 13.08 -3.04
N THR A 5 11.89 12.01 -3.83
CA THR A 5 10.79 11.05 -3.97
C THR A 5 11.05 9.70 -3.28
N LEU A 6 12.07 9.63 -2.41
CA LEU A 6 12.16 8.59 -1.39
C LEU A 6 11.25 8.98 -0.22
N ILE A 7 9.97 8.82 -0.46
CA ILE A 7 8.96 8.76 0.59
C ILE A 7 8.89 7.28 0.98
N PRO A 8 9.42 6.87 2.15
CA PRO A 8 8.98 5.61 2.75
C PRO A 8 7.46 5.67 2.86
N TRP A 9 6.77 4.54 2.79
CA TRP A 9 5.33 4.40 3.08
C TRP A 9 4.80 5.32 4.19
N TYR A 10 5.64 5.69 5.17
CA TYR A 10 5.39 6.77 6.11
C TYR A 10 4.92 8.09 5.51
N LEU A 11 5.41 8.64 4.38
CA LEU A 11 4.87 9.89 3.83
C LEU A 11 3.58 9.68 3.02
N VAL A 12 3.31 8.49 2.46
CA VAL A 12 1.97 8.20 1.88
C VAL A 12 0.94 7.99 2.99
N LYS A 13 1.32 7.28 4.06
CA LYS A 13 0.55 7.22 5.30
C LYS A 13 0.40 8.64 5.86
N PHE A 14 1.47 9.42 6.03
CA PHE A 14 1.46 10.79 6.59
C PHE A 14 0.71 11.83 5.72
N LEU A 15 0.80 11.77 4.40
CA LEU A 15 0.06 12.64 3.46
C LEU A 15 -1.41 12.23 3.36
N ALA A 16 -1.72 10.93 3.36
CA ALA A 16 -3.10 10.45 3.57
C ALA A 16 -3.62 10.73 4.99
N ASN A 17 -2.71 10.89 5.97
CA ASN A 17 -3.01 11.08 7.38
C ASN A 17 -3.19 12.54 7.78
N LYS A 18 -2.82 13.55 6.96
CA LYS A 18 -2.82 14.94 7.43
C LYS A 18 -4.19 15.47 7.86
N HIS A 19 -5.31 14.91 7.39
CA HIS A 19 -6.63 15.40 7.78
C HIS A 19 -7.67 14.35 8.18
N LYS A 20 -7.43 13.05 7.95
CA LYS A 20 -8.53 12.07 8.07
C LYS A 20 -8.23 10.78 8.81
N ILE A 21 -7.00 10.29 8.92
CA ILE A 21 -6.76 9.01 9.63
C ILE A 21 -6.54 9.19 11.13
N VAL A 22 -5.91 10.27 11.58
CA VAL A 22 -5.94 10.62 13.02
C VAL A 22 -7.39 10.95 13.41
N PHE A 23 -8.13 11.68 12.57
CA PHE A 23 -9.53 11.98 12.86
C PHE A 23 -10.45 10.76 12.75
N LEU A 24 -10.33 9.84 11.79
CA LEU A 24 -11.18 8.64 11.69
C LEU A 24 -10.73 7.50 12.58
N SER A 25 -9.44 7.34 12.89
CA SER A 25 -9.02 6.37 13.91
C SER A 25 -9.37 6.89 15.29
N ILE A 26 -9.19 8.18 15.59
CA ILE A 26 -9.66 8.77 16.85
C ILE A 26 -11.19 8.85 16.88
N TYR A 27 -11.89 9.15 15.79
CA TYR A 27 -13.36 9.21 15.74
C TYR A 27 -14.00 7.82 15.73
N ALA A 28 -13.40 6.80 15.10
CA ALA A 28 -13.85 5.42 15.24
C ALA A 28 -13.53 4.87 16.63
N THR A 29 -12.38 5.21 17.21
CA THR A 29 -12.04 4.87 18.60
C THR A 29 -12.94 5.64 19.58
N TYR A 30 -13.26 6.90 19.31
CA TYR A 30 -14.17 7.76 20.09
C TYR A 30 -15.61 7.29 19.95
N MET A 31 -16.11 6.95 18.76
CA MET A 31 -17.45 6.37 18.56
C MET A 31 -17.57 5.00 19.23
N LEU A 32 -16.51 4.18 19.26
CA LEU A 32 -16.48 2.91 20.00
C LEU A 32 -16.39 3.10 21.53
N ILE A 33 -15.75 4.17 22.01
CA ILE A 33 -15.68 4.56 23.42
C ILE A 33 -17.00 5.21 23.90
N CYS A 34 -17.64 6.04 23.06
CA CYS A 34 -18.85 6.79 23.36
C CYS A 34 -20.15 5.97 23.19
N ASN A 35 -20.20 4.98 22.28
CA ASN A 35 -21.35 4.06 22.17
C ASN A 35 -21.33 2.92 23.21
N GLY A 36 -20.54 3.03 24.27
CA GLY A 36 -20.63 2.13 25.43
C GLY A 36 -20.20 0.66 25.19
N ALA A 37 -19.66 0.32 24.02
CA ALA A 37 -19.51 -1.08 23.62
C ALA A 37 -18.19 -1.76 24.04
N ASN A 38 -17.14 -1.06 24.50
CA ASN A 38 -15.99 -1.74 25.11
C ASN A 38 -15.01 -0.81 25.86
N LYS A 39 -14.99 -0.91 27.19
CA LYS A 39 -14.12 -0.14 28.11
C LYS A 39 -12.65 -0.61 28.14
N ASN A 40 -12.25 -1.57 27.30
CA ASN A 40 -10.98 -2.30 27.47
C ASN A 40 -9.88 -1.90 26.47
N ALA A 41 -10.05 -0.84 25.68
CA ALA A 41 -9.03 -0.37 24.73
C ALA A 41 -7.80 0.22 25.45
N THR A 42 -6.84 -0.63 25.78
CA THR A 42 -5.57 -0.21 26.37
C THR A 42 -4.75 0.62 25.36
N LEU A 43 -4.05 1.66 25.82
CA LEU A 43 -3.12 2.45 25.00
C LEU A 43 -2.13 1.57 24.20
N TYR A 44 -1.74 0.44 24.77
CA TYR A 44 -0.91 -0.57 24.11
C TYR A 44 -1.51 -1.09 22.78
N ASN A 45 -2.81 -1.39 22.74
CA ASN A 45 -3.47 -1.89 21.54
C ASN A 45 -3.55 -0.83 20.45
N LEU A 46 -3.71 0.45 20.84
CA LEU A 46 -3.69 1.58 19.92
C LEU A 46 -2.28 1.78 19.32
N VAL A 47 -1.24 1.77 20.16
CA VAL A 47 0.14 1.88 19.67
C VAL A 47 0.48 0.72 18.74
N TYR A 48 0.08 -0.51 19.09
CA TYR A 48 0.27 -1.67 18.23
C TYR A 48 -0.41 -1.50 16.86
N PHE A 49 -1.67 -1.03 16.85
CA PHE A 49 -2.42 -0.76 15.62
C PHE A 49 -1.74 0.29 14.72
N LEU A 50 -1.16 1.34 15.29
CA LEU A 50 -0.49 2.38 14.51
C LEU A 50 0.67 1.84 13.66
N PHE A 51 1.39 0.84 14.17
CA PHE A 51 2.48 0.18 13.46
C PHE A 51 2.05 -1.03 12.65
N ALA A 52 0.92 -1.67 13.00
CA ALA A 52 0.42 -2.83 12.27
C ALA A 52 0.17 -2.49 10.79
N PRO A 53 0.43 -3.45 9.87
CA PRO A 53 0.21 -3.27 8.43
C PRO A 53 -1.27 -3.43 8.05
N THR A 54 -2.19 -2.84 8.84
CA THR A 54 -3.63 -2.86 8.60
C THR A 54 -4.25 -1.49 8.85
N LEU A 55 -5.42 -1.26 8.26
CA LEU A 55 -6.18 -0.02 8.42
C LEU A 55 -7.46 -0.20 9.24
N ILE A 56 -7.80 -1.44 9.60
CA ILE A 56 -8.99 -1.77 10.39
C ILE A 56 -8.55 -2.07 11.82
N TYR A 57 -9.08 -1.29 12.76
CA TYR A 57 -8.86 -1.53 14.18
C TYR A 57 -9.64 -2.77 14.65
N ARG A 58 -8.94 -3.70 15.32
CA ARG A 58 -9.52 -4.85 16.02
C ARG A 58 -8.90 -4.94 17.41
N HIS A 59 -9.68 -5.39 18.38
CA HIS A 59 -9.20 -5.49 19.76
C HIS A 59 -8.11 -6.54 19.92
N ASN A 60 -8.31 -7.70 19.29
CA ASN A 60 -7.38 -8.81 19.29
C ASN A 60 -7.02 -9.16 17.84
N TYR A 61 -5.74 -9.02 17.50
CA TYR A 61 -5.22 -9.49 16.22
C TYR A 61 -4.60 -10.89 16.38
N PRO A 62 -4.71 -11.76 15.36
CA PRO A 62 -4.00 -13.02 15.37
C PRO A 62 -2.49 -12.74 15.34
N ARG A 63 -1.75 -13.38 16.27
CA ARG A 63 -0.31 -13.16 16.46
C ARG A 63 0.51 -14.43 16.24
N THR A 64 1.71 -14.27 15.69
CA THR A 64 2.68 -15.37 15.59
C THR A 64 3.40 -15.59 16.92
N LYS A 65 3.78 -16.84 17.20
CA LYS A 65 4.43 -17.21 18.47
C LYS A 65 5.85 -16.66 18.61
N LYS A 66 6.59 -16.61 17.50
CA LYS A 66 8.00 -16.20 17.44
C LYS A 66 8.22 -15.28 16.24
N ILE A 67 9.21 -14.40 16.35
CA ILE A 67 9.67 -13.55 15.24
C ILE A 67 10.76 -14.33 14.49
N ASN A 68 10.57 -14.57 13.19
CA ASN A 68 11.60 -15.12 12.34
C ASN A 68 12.48 -14.00 11.77
N TRP A 69 13.52 -13.61 12.49
CA TRP A 69 14.45 -12.54 12.08
C TRP A 69 15.11 -12.77 10.71
N ARG A 70 15.31 -14.02 10.30
CA ARG A 70 15.83 -14.32 8.95
C ARG A 70 14.85 -13.88 7.87
N ALA A 71 13.55 -14.14 8.07
CA ALA A 71 12.51 -13.68 7.15
C ALA A 71 12.41 -12.15 7.15
N VAL A 72 12.43 -11.52 8.33
CA VAL A 72 12.44 -10.05 8.46
C VAL A 72 13.57 -9.43 7.64
N ILE A 73 14.81 -9.86 7.87
CA ILE A 73 15.99 -9.35 7.16
C ILE A 73 15.88 -9.62 5.66
N SER A 74 15.43 -10.81 5.25
CA SER A 74 15.23 -11.15 3.84
C SER A 74 14.24 -10.22 3.16
N TYR A 75 13.09 -9.93 3.78
CA TYR A 75 12.11 -9.00 3.23
C TYR A 75 12.66 -7.57 3.12
N PHE A 76 13.38 -7.07 4.13
CA PHE A 76 13.99 -5.74 4.05
C PHE A 76 15.11 -5.66 3.01
N LEU A 77 15.92 -6.71 2.86
CA LEU A 77 16.93 -6.77 1.80
C LEU A 77 16.28 -6.79 0.40
N GLN A 78 15.21 -7.56 0.22
CA GLN A 78 14.44 -7.56 -1.03
C GLN A 78 13.82 -6.18 -1.29
N PHE A 79 13.29 -5.52 -0.26
CA PHE A 79 12.77 -4.16 -0.38
C PHE A 79 13.84 -3.17 -0.85
N ILE A 80 15.01 -3.19 -0.21
CA ILE A 80 16.15 -2.36 -0.64
C ILE A 80 16.54 -2.68 -2.08
N GLY A 81 16.62 -3.96 -2.44
CA GLY A 81 16.89 -4.42 -3.80
C GLY A 81 15.86 -3.89 -4.82
N THR A 82 14.57 -3.92 -4.49
CA THR A 82 13.52 -3.38 -5.37
C THR A 82 13.62 -1.87 -5.58
N ILE A 83 14.02 -1.11 -4.54
CA ILE A 83 14.29 0.33 -4.66
C ILE A 83 15.46 0.56 -5.63
N PHE A 84 16.57 -0.17 -5.48
CA PHE A 84 17.71 -0.05 -6.39
C PHE A 84 17.33 -0.44 -7.83
N CYS A 85 16.56 -1.51 -8.02
CA CYS A 85 16.07 -1.92 -9.34
C CYS A 85 15.18 -0.85 -9.98
N MET A 86 14.24 -0.27 -9.22
CA MET A 86 13.40 0.83 -9.71
C MET A 86 14.23 2.05 -10.09
N PHE A 87 15.17 2.46 -9.23
CA PHE A 87 16.06 3.58 -9.51
C PHE A 87 16.90 3.34 -10.77
N ALA A 88 17.49 2.16 -10.92
CA ALA A 88 18.26 1.78 -12.10
C ALA A 88 17.40 1.79 -13.37
N THR A 89 16.15 1.32 -13.28
CA THR A 89 15.21 1.27 -14.41
C THR A 89 14.81 2.67 -14.86
N ILE A 90 14.46 3.54 -13.91
CA ILE A 90 14.12 4.94 -14.19
C ILE A 90 15.32 5.68 -14.80
N ARG A 91 16.53 5.51 -14.22
CA ARG A 91 17.73 6.19 -14.70
C ARG A 91 18.18 5.70 -16.07
N ARG A 92 18.18 4.39 -16.32
CA ARG A 92 18.68 3.83 -17.58
C ARG A 92 17.66 3.94 -18.71
N PHE A 93 16.39 3.66 -18.44
CA PHE A 93 15.39 3.58 -19.49
C PHE A 93 14.55 4.84 -19.58
N VAL A 94 13.99 5.34 -18.48
CA VAL A 94 13.10 6.52 -18.55
C VAL A 94 13.91 7.77 -18.88
N ALA A 95 14.95 8.08 -18.11
CA ALA A 95 15.72 9.31 -18.33
C ALA A 95 16.44 9.34 -19.70
N ASN A 96 16.97 8.20 -20.16
CA ASN A 96 17.64 8.13 -21.46
C ASN A 96 16.68 8.23 -22.65
N ASN A 97 15.54 7.52 -22.61
CA ASN A 97 14.59 7.55 -23.72
C ASN A 97 13.88 8.91 -23.84
N TYR A 98 13.77 9.66 -22.74
CA TYR A 98 13.04 10.92 -22.69
C TYR A 98 13.92 12.18 -22.63
N ALA A 99 15.25 12.05 -22.64
CA ALA A 99 16.16 13.19 -22.55
C ALA A 99 15.93 14.24 -23.67
N SER A 100 15.59 13.79 -24.87
CA SER A 100 15.36 14.64 -26.05
C SER A 100 13.88 14.89 -26.36
N SER A 101 12.98 14.41 -25.49
CA SER A 101 11.54 14.56 -25.70
C SER A 101 11.11 16.02 -25.50
N GLY A 102 10.58 16.65 -26.54
CA GLY A 102 10.14 18.04 -26.55
C GLY A 102 10.93 18.98 -27.47
N ILE A 103 12.03 18.51 -28.06
CA ILE A 103 12.85 19.26 -29.02
C ILE A 103 12.48 18.89 -30.47
N GLU A 104 12.15 17.62 -30.70
CA GLU A 104 11.83 17.08 -32.02
C GLU A 104 10.40 17.41 -32.48
N PRO A 105 10.16 17.62 -33.80
CA PRO A 105 8.82 17.84 -34.34
C PRO A 105 7.91 16.62 -34.12
N PHE A 106 6.64 16.88 -33.84
CA PHE A 106 5.66 15.85 -33.52
C PHE A 106 5.42 14.92 -34.72
N ASN A 107 5.66 13.62 -34.52
CA ASN A 107 5.40 12.56 -35.50
C ASN A 107 4.59 11.42 -34.85
N ALA A 108 3.48 11.03 -35.48
CA ALA A 108 2.60 9.99 -34.95
C ALA A 108 3.31 8.63 -34.78
N LYS A 109 4.29 8.31 -35.64
CA LYS A 109 5.06 7.05 -35.56
C LYS A 109 6.01 7.03 -34.36
N THR A 110 6.64 8.16 -34.05
CA THR A 110 7.52 8.29 -32.87
C THR A 110 6.70 8.33 -31.57
N LEU A 111 5.50 8.92 -31.60
CA LEU A 111 4.56 8.85 -30.49
C LEU A 111 4.16 7.39 -30.19
N LEU A 112 3.73 6.63 -31.19
CA LEU A 112 3.28 5.25 -30.97
C LEU A 112 4.40 4.36 -30.41
N SER A 113 5.61 4.45 -30.97
CA SER A 113 6.77 3.71 -30.46
C SER A 113 7.15 4.12 -29.04
N SER A 114 7.09 5.41 -28.71
CA SER A 114 7.31 5.93 -27.36
C SER A 114 6.28 5.41 -26.36
N LEU A 115 4.99 5.41 -26.73
CA LEU A 115 3.90 4.88 -25.90
C LEU A 115 4.07 3.40 -25.60
N LEU A 116 4.44 2.59 -26.59
CA LEU A 116 4.66 1.15 -26.40
C LEU A 116 5.83 0.87 -25.45
N VAL A 117 6.98 1.50 -25.67
CA VAL A 117 8.16 1.36 -24.80
C VAL A 117 7.82 1.77 -23.37
N THR A 118 7.05 2.85 -23.23
CA THR A 118 6.72 3.41 -21.92
C THR A 118 5.63 2.65 -21.21
N GLY A 119 4.68 2.06 -21.95
CA GLY A 119 3.72 1.10 -21.41
C GLY A 119 4.41 -0.12 -20.81
N CYS A 120 5.37 -0.70 -21.53
CA CYS A 120 6.17 -1.82 -21.04
C CYS A 120 6.97 -1.45 -19.78
N LEU A 121 7.71 -0.32 -19.83
CA LEU A 121 8.49 0.16 -18.69
C LEU A 121 7.60 0.52 -17.49
N GLY A 122 6.45 1.15 -17.74
CA GLY A 122 5.45 1.50 -16.73
C GLY A 122 4.90 0.27 -16.04
N MET A 123 4.56 -0.79 -16.80
CA MET A 123 4.11 -2.07 -16.25
C MET A 123 5.20 -2.72 -15.39
N SER A 124 6.46 -2.73 -15.85
CA SER A 124 7.59 -3.25 -15.07
C SER A 124 7.78 -2.50 -13.75
N LEU A 125 7.73 -1.16 -13.78
CA LEU A 125 7.83 -0.33 -12.58
C LEU A 125 6.64 -0.53 -11.64
N MET A 126 5.43 -0.70 -12.17
CA MET A 126 4.24 -1.02 -11.38
C MET A 126 4.41 -2.35 -10.64
N PHE A 127 4.88 -3.41 -11.32
CA PHE A 127 5.14 -4.71 -10.67
C PHE A 127 6.23 -4.64 -9.60
N LEU A 128 7.33 -3.92 -9.87
CA LEU A 128 8.38 -3.70 -8.88
C LEU A 128 7.86 -2.93 -7.67
N GLY A 129 7.07 -1.88 -7.89
CA GLY A 129 6.43 -1.10 -6.84
C GLY A 129 5.46 -1.93 -6.00
N TRP A 130 4.62 -2.72 -6.66
CA TRP A 130 3.68 -3.63 -6.02
C TRP A 130 4.40 -4.66 -5.15
N TYR A 131 5.42 -5.34 -5.69
CA TYR A 131 6.19 -6.34 -4.97
C TYR A 131 6.99 -5.72 -3.81
N GLY A 132 7.67 -4.58 -4.04
CA GLY A 132 8.41 -3.89 -2.99
C GLY A 132 7.51 -3.46 -1.83
N LEU A 133 6.35 -2.86 -2.11
CA LEU A 133 5.47 -2.34 -1.07
C LEU A 133 4.59 -3.42 -0.43
N LEU A 134 3.76 -4.11 -1.21
CA LEU A 134 2.77 -5.04 -0.63
C LEU A 134 3.43 -6.34 -0.19
N GLN A 135 4.40 -6.85 -0.94
CA GLN A 135 5.04 -8.11 -0.59
C GLN A 135 6.20 -7.92 0.39
N CYS A 136 7.23 -7.13 0.06
CA CYS A 136 8.41 -7.03 0.92
C CYS A 136 8.17 -6.15 2.15
N TRP A 137 7.67 -4.92 1.96
CA TRP A 137 7.53 -3.96 3.05
C TRP A 137 6.46 -4.37 4.07
N LEU A 138 5.24 -4.68 3.63
CA LEU A 138 4.17 -5.08 4.57
C LEU A 138 4.49 -6.41 5.28
N ASN A 139 5.02 -7.43 4.61
CA ASN A 139 5.41 -8.67 5.29
C ASN A 139 6.60 -8.48 6.23
N GLY A 140 7.56 -7.60 5.90
CA GLY A 140 8.67 -7.25 6.78
C GLY A 140 8.17 -6.66 8.11
N TRP A 141 7.23 -5.71 8.03
CA TRP A 141 6.57 -5.15 9.22
C TRP A 141 5.68 -6.17 9.93
N ALA A 142 4.95 -7.00 9.19
CA ALA A 142 4.08 -8.03 9.76
C ALA A 142 4.88 -9.04 10.60
N GLU A 143 5.99 -9.54 10.07
CA GLU A 143 6.85 -10.47 10.80
C GLU A 143 7.49 -9.81 12.03
N MET A 144 7.97 -8.57 11.89
CA MET A 144 8.57 -7.82 13.00
C MET A 144 7.56 -7.59 14.14
N LEU A 145 6.31 -7.28 13.81
CA LEU A 145 5.25 -7.02 14.79
C LEU A 145 4.54 -8.29 15.29
N ARG A 146 4.91 -9.48 14.78
CA ARG A 146 4.21 -10.75 15.00
C ARG A 146 2.76 -10.74 14.53
N PHE A 147 2.46 -9.98 13.48
CA PHE A 147 1.16 -9.97 12.83
C PHE A 147 1.00 -11.23 11.96
N ALA A 148 0.00 -12.05 12.27
CA ALA A 148 -0.21 -13.33 11.59
C ALA A 148 -1.08 -13.23 10.33
N ASP A 149 -1.93 -12.21 10.23
CA ASP A 149 -2.81 -12.01 9.08
C ASP A 149 -2.05 -11.34 7.92
N ARG A 150 -1.44 -12.14 7.06
CA ARG A 150 -0.50 -11.65 6.03
C ARG A 150 -1.11 -11.58 4.63
N MET A 151 -2.42 -11.69 4.53
CA MET A 151 -3.12 -11.58 3.24
C MET A 151 -3.32 -10.11 2.88
N PHE A 152 -2.27 -9.47 2.35
CA PHE A 152 -2.34 -8.07 1.90
C PHE A 152 -2.89 -7.91 0.48
N TYR A 153 -2.83 -8.98 -0.31
CA TYR A 153 -3.35 -9.06 -1.67
C TYR A 153 -3.79 -10.50 -1.94
N ASP A 154 -4.61 -10.67 -2.97
CA ASP A 154 -5.08 -11.97 -3.47
C ASP A 154 -4.69 -12.12 -4.96
N GLU A 155 -5.12 -13.19 -5.63
CA GLU A 155 -4.89 -13.48 -7.05
C GLU A 155 -5.57 -12.46 -7.99
N TRP A 156 -5.06 -11.23 -7.98
CA TRP A 156 -5.58 -10.11 -8.74
C TRP A 156 -5.25 -10.24 -10.24
N TRP A 157 -4.14 -10.90 -10.59
CA TRP A 157 -3.69 -11.06 -11.98
C TRP A 157 -4.58 -12.01 -12.79
N THR A 158 -5.26 -12.95 -12.13
CA THR A 158 -6.20 -13.90 -12.77
C THR A 158 -7.63 -13.34 -12.84
N SER A 159 -7.87 -12.14 -12.32
CA SER A 159 -9.22 -11.58 -12.24
C SER A 159 -9.73 -11.12 -13.61
N SER A 160 -10.79 -11.75 -14.12
CA SER A 160 -11.43 -11.36 -15.38
C SER A 160 -12.32 -10.11 -15.30
N GLN A 161 -12.75 -9.75 -14.08
CA GLN A 161 -13.62 -8.60 -13.85
C GLN A 161 -12.85 -7.46 -13.20
N PHE A 162 -12.95 -6.26 -13.77
CA PHE A 162 -12.32 -5.04 -13.23
C PHE A 162 -12.70 -4.79 -11.77
N SER A 163 -13.97 -4.97 -11.40
CA SER A 163 -14.43 -4.83 -10.01
C SER A 163 -13.71 -5.80 -9.04
N LYS A 164 -13.41 -7.03 -9.47
CA LYS A 164 -12.66 -8.00 -8.64
C LYS A 164 -11.18 -7.65 -8.57
N TYR A 165 -10.59 -7.16 -9.66
CA TYR A 165 -9.19 -6.72 -9.71
C TYR A 165 -8.88 -5.69 -8.62
N PHE A 166 -9.64 -4.60 -8.51
CA PHE A 166 -9.37 -3.55 -7.51
C PHE A 166 -9.50 -4.03 -6.06
N ARG A 167 -10.44 -4.95 -5.82
CA ARG A 167 -10.62 -5.53 -4.47
C ARG A 167 -9.46 -6.45 -4.09
N LYS A 168 -8.92 -7.22 -5.04
CA LYS A 168 -7.85 -8.19 -4.79
C LYS A 168 -6.45 -7.60 -4.83
N TRP A 169 -6.25 -6.49 -5.53
CA TRP A 169 -4.93 -5.86 -5.72
C TRP A 169 -4.29 -5.42 -4.40
N ASN A 170 -5.07 -4.77 -3.53
CA ASN A 170 -4.65 -4.30 -2.21
C ASN A 170 -5.81 -4.46 -1.23
N LEU A 171 -5.83 -5.60 -0.54
CA LEU A 171 -6.87 -5.96 0.42
C LEU A 171 -6.91 -4.97 1.58
N VAL A 172 -5.77 -4.45 2.03
CA VAL A 172 -5.69 -3.50 3.15
C VAL A 172 -6.53 -2.24 2.89
N VAL A 173 -6.45 -1.71 1.66
CA VAL A 173 -7.24 -0.52 1.26
C VAL A 173 -8.68 -0.92 0.91
N SER A 174 -8.86 -2.03 0.20
CA SER A 174 -10.19 -2.52 -0.17
C SER A 174 -11.08 -2.76 1.04
N ASP A 175 -10.56 -3.44 2.06
CA ASP A 175 -11.29 -3.75 3.29
C ASP A 175 -11.60 -2.47 4.08
N TRP A 176 -10.65 -1.53 4.13
CA TRP A 176 -10.87 -0.23 4.76
C TRP A 176 -12.00 0.56 4.09
N LEU A 177 -11.98 0.65 2.75
CA LEU A 177 -13.04 1.30 1.98
C LEU A 177 -14.38 0.61 2.24
N HIS A 178 -14.40 -0.73 2.23
CA HIS A 178 -15.62 -1.49 2.46
C HIS A 178 -16.22 -1.24 3.85
N THR A 179 -15.41 -1.35 4.90
CA THR A 179 -15.88 -1.24 6.29
C THR A 179 -16.28 0.18 6.68
N TYR A 180 -15.51 1.20 6.27
CA TYR A 180 -15.74 2.57 6.75
C TYR A 180 -16.54 3.45 5.80
N LEU A 181 -16.59 3.13 4.51
CA LEU A 181 -17.37 3.92 3.53
C LEU A 181 -18.60 3.16 3.05
N TYR A 182 -18.43 1.93 2.53
CA TYR A 182 -19.54 1.24 1.86
C TYR A 182 -20.61 0.70 2.82
N GLN A 183 -20.22 0.07 3.93
CA GLN A 183 -21.18 -0.49 4.89
C GLN A 183 -22.14 0.59 5.45
N PRO A 184 -21.66 1.72 6.01
CA PRO A 184 -22.56 2.74 6.56
C PRO A 184 -23.49 3.36 5.52
N ILE A 185 -23.03 3.56 4.28
CA ILE A 185 -23.86 4.13 3.21
C ILE A 185 -25.03 3.19 2.86
N ASN A 186 -24.79 1.88 2.87
CA ASN A 186 -25.82 0.89 2.59
C ASN A 186 -26.81 0.78 3.74
N ASP A 187 -26.33 0.82 4.99
CA ASP A 187 -27.20 0.75 6.17
C ASP A 187 -28.14 1.97 6.25
N VAL A 188 -27.67 3.16 5.88
CA VAL A 188 -28.49 4.39 5.84
C VAL A 188 -29.57 4.37 4.76
N ARG A 189 -29.39 3.63 3.65
CA ARG A 189 -30.42 3.53 2.58
C ARG A 189 -31.56 2.57 2.91
N ILE A 190 -31.40 1.73 3.93
CA ILE A 190 -32.39 0.72 4.32
C ILE A 190 -33.31 1.25 5.44
N CYS A 191 -33.04 2.44 5.98
CA CYS A 191 -33.93 3.21 6.86
C CYS A 191 -34.70 4.27 6.06
#